data_AF-A0A7J9MV33-F1
#
_entry.id   AF-A0A7J9MV33-F1
#
_cell.length_a   1.000
_cell.length_b   1.000
_cell.length_c   1.000
_cell.angle_alpha   90.00
_cell.angle_beta   90.00
_cell.angle_gamma   90.00
#
_symmetry.space_group_name_H-M   'P 1'
#
loop_
_entity.id
_entity.type
_entity.pdbx_description
1 polymer ?
#
loop_
_entity_poly.entity_id
_entity_poly.type
_entity_poly.pdbx_seq_one_letter_code
_entity_poly.pdbx_strand_id
1 'polypeptide(L)'
;MQRLTRSLIAKARASSIRLLLHDTSIETQRLALVRFYVSVSAVAVSSSSPSLSIWRRRKEMTKEGLIAAKELKRLQSNPVRLHRFILSHVSRLLKSDIVSVLAEFQRQNQVFLSMKLYDVVRKEIWYRPDMFFYRDMLMMLARNRKVDESRQVWEDLKKEQVLFDQHTFGDLVRVYLDSGLPSEAMDIYDEMRRSPDPPLSLPFRVILKGLIPYPELREKVKDDFLELFPDMIVYDPPEDLFEDRESRSESEVE
;
A
#
# COMPACT_ATOMS: atom_id res chain seq x y z
N MET A 1 30.45 -49.07 39.43
CA MET A 1 29.48 -48.00 39.11
C MET A 1 30.11 -46.60 38.97
N GLN A 2 31.20 -46.42 38.22
CA GLN A 2 31.82 -45.08 38.02
C GLN A 2 32.15 -44.72 36.56
N ARG A 3 31.95 -45.65 35.61
CA ARG A 3 32.19 -45.38 34.17
C ARG A 3 30.97 -44.85 33.41
N LEU A 4 29.75 -45.07 33.91
CA LEU A 4 28.52 -44.64 33.24
C LEU A 4 28.15 -43.17 33.51
N THR A 5 28.59 -42.58 34.62
CA THR A 5 28.28 -41.19 35.00
C THR A 5 29.10 -40.16 34.23
N ARG A 6 30.32 -40.49 33.79
CA ARG A 6 31.18 -39.58 32.99
C ARG A 6 30.68 -39.37 31.56
N SER A 7 30.03 -40.37 30.96
CA SER A 7 29.51 -40.30 29.58
C SER A 7 28.29 -39.37 29.47
N LEU A 8 27.38 -39.41 30.44
CA LEU A 8 26.20 -38.54 30.49
C LEU A 8 26.57 -37.05 30.70
N ILE A 9 27.55 -36.77 31.56
CA ILE A 9 28.03 -35.39 31.81
C ILE A 9 28.74 -34.81 30.57
N ALA A 10 29.48 -35.63 29.82
CA ALA A 10 30.12 -35.19 28.58
C ALA A 10 29.11 -34.88 27.46
N LYS A 11 28.05 -35.69 27.33
CA LYS A 11 26.97 -35.48 26.34
C LYS A 11 26.11 -34.25 26.65
N ALA A 12 25.84 -33.98 27.92
CA ALA A 12 25.12 -32.78 28.36
C ALA A 12 25.93 -31.51 28.10
N ARG A 13 27.25 -31.51 28.40
CA ARG A 13 28.14 -30.38 28.10
C ARG A 13 28.28 -30.11 26.61
N ALA A 14 28.39 -31.15 25.78
CA ALA A 14 28.44 -31.00 24.32
C ALA A 14 27.16 -30.39 23.74
N SER A 15 25.99 -30.71 24.32
CA SER A 15 24.70 -30.17 23.88
C SER A 15 24.50 -28.71 24.29
N SER A 16 24.91 -28.32 25.52
CA SER A 16 24.90 -26.91 25.96
C SER A 16 25.90 -26.04 25.19
N ILE A 17 27.09 -26.57 24.85
CA ILE A 17 28.06 -25.84 24.01
C ILE A 17 27.52 -25.66 22.58
N ARG A 18 26.78 -26.64 22.04
CA ARG A 18 26.16 -26.53 20.70
C ARG A 18 25.04 -25.49 20.63
N LEU A 19 24.24 -25.36 21.69
CA LEU A 19 23.22 -24.30 21.82
C LEU A 19 23.85 -22.91 21.93
N LEU A 20 24.89 -22.76 22.76
CA LEU A 20 25.63 -21.49 22.91
C LEU A 20 26.30 -21.06 21.59
N LEU A 21 26.85 -22.00 20.82
CA LEU A 21 27.46 -21.70 19.51
C LEU A 21 26.41 -21.29 18.45
N HIS A 22 25.20 -21.87 18.49
CA HIS A 22 24.10 -21.46 17.61
C HIS A 22 23.58 -20.05 17.96
N ASP A 23 23.46 -19.72 19.24
CA ASP A 23 23.09 -18.37 19.69
C ASP A 23 24.13 -17.32 19.29
N THR A 24 25.42 -17.64 19.36
CA THR A 24 26.46 -16.71 18.87
C THR A 24 26.40 -16.49 17.36
N SER A 25 25.92 -17.47 16.57
CA SER A 25 25.74 -17.33 15.12
C SER A 25 24.55 -16.42 14.78
N ILE A 26 23.46 -16.50 15.53
CA ILE A 26 22.28 -15.64 15.33
C ILE A 26 22.61 -14.21 15.76
N GLU A 27 23.29 -14.03 16.88
CA GLU A 27 23.66 -12.70 17.38
C GLU A 27 24.69 -12.02 16.47
N THR A 28 25.64 -12.77 15.89
CA THR A 28 26.58 -12.24 14.89
C THR A 28 25.90 -11.91 13.56
N GLN A 29 24.89 -12.68 13.13
CA GLN A 29 24.06 -12.34 11.96
C GLN A 29 23.19 -11.09 12.21
N ARG A 30 22.61 -10.94 13.41
CA ARG A 30 21.88 -9.72 13.81
C ARG A 30 22.79 -8.50 13.85
N LEU A 31 23.98 -8.62 14.44
CA LEU A 31 24.96 -7.54 14.46
C LEU A 31 25.48 -7.19 13.06
N ALA A 32 25.60 -8.16 12.16
CA ALA A 32 25.95 -7.92 10.75
C ALA A 32 24.83 -7.18 10.00
N LEU A 33 23.56 -7.54 10.23
CA LEU A 33 22.40 -6.82 9.69
C LEU A 33 22.29 -5.39 10.23
N VAL A 34 22.49 -5.19 11.53
CA VAL A 34 22.50 -3.85 12.15
C VAL A 34 23.67 -3.02 11.60
N ARG A 35 24.86 -3.59 11.44
CA ARG A 35 26.01 -2.91 10.81
C ARG A 35 25.77 -2.59 9.34
N PHE A 36 25.12 -3.48 8.59
CA PHE A 36 24.69 -3.23 7.21
C PHE A 36 23.67 -2.07 7.16
N TYR A 37 22.68 -2.06 8.06
CA TYR A 37 21.68 -0.99 8.15
C TYR A 37 22.30 0.37 8.51
N VAL A 38 23.23 0.40 9.47
CA VAL A 38 23.97 1.60 9.86
C VAL A 38 24.89 2.08 8.73
N SER A 39 25.49 1.16 7.97
CA SER A 39 26.35 1.49 6.82
C SER A 39 25.57 2.03 5.62
N VAL A 40 24.37 1.52 5.35
CA VAL A 40 23.48 2.05 4.30
C VAL A 40 22.94 3.43 4.68
N SER A 41 22.79 3.70 5.98
CA SER A 41 22.34 5.01 6.49
C SER A 41 23.44 6.09 6.47
N ALA A 42 24.70 5.71 6.23
CA ALA A 42 25.86 6.60 6.26
C ALA A 42 26.27 7.18 4.89
N VAL A 43 25.47 6.96 3.83
CA VAL A 43 25.60 7.75 2.60
C VAL A 43 24.97 9.11 2.88
N ALA A 44 25.82 10.14 2.99
CA ALA A 44 25.45 11.51 3.30
C ALA A 44 24.31 12.03 2.39
N VAL A 45 23.07 11.95 2.87
CA VAL A 45 21.94 12.68 2.32
C VAL A 45 22.11 14.12 2.81
N SER A 46 22.48 15.01 1.89
CA SER A 46 22.40 16.45 2.13
C SER A 46 21.03 16.77 2.72
N SER A 47 20.99 17.42 3.88
CA SER A 47 19.79 17.79 4.63
C SER A 47 19.01 18.92 3.95
N SER A 48 18.67 18.74 2.68
CA SER A 48 17.57 19.45 2.05
C SER A 48 16.30 18.73 2.46
N SER A 49 15.45 19.40 3.23
CA SER A 49 14.10 18.90 3.52
C SER A 49 13.47 18.43 2.22
N PRO A 50 13.04 17.15 2.09
CA PRO A 50 12.49 16.66 0.84
C PRO A 50 11.29 17.54 0.52
N SER A 51 11.32 18.25 -0.60
CA SER A 51 10.16 19.01 -1.04
C SER A 51 8.99 18.02 -1.12
N LEU A 52 7.84 18.34 -0.50
CA LEU A 52 6.69 17.45 -0.50
C LEU A 52 6.37 16.99 -1.93
N SER A 53 6.12 15.68 -2.14
CA SER A 53 5.75 15.12 -3.45
C SER A 53 4.68 16.00 -4.11
N ILE A 54 4.84 16.25 -5.41
CA ILE A 54 3.92 17.09 -6.17
C ILE A 54 2.48 16.57 -6.11
N TRP A 55 2.32 15.26 -5.96
CA TRP A 55 1.04 14.57 -5.85
C TRP A 55 0.37 14.80 -4.49
N ARG A 56 1.13 15.23 -3.48
CA ARG A 56 0.59 15.69 -2.19
C ARG A 56 0.22 17.17 -2.16
N ARG A 57 0.67 17.97 -3.13
CA ARG A 57 0.38 19.42 -3.15
C ARG A 57 -1.00 19.64 -3.73
N ARG A 58 -2.00 19.85 -2.87
CA ARG A 58 -3.34 20.26 -3.29
C ARG A 58 -3.29 21.71 -3.77
N LYS A 59 -3.06 21.92 -5.07
CA LYS A 59 -3.17 23.22 -5.72
C LYS A 59 -4.53 23.34 -6.41
N GLU A 60 -5.20 24.46 -6.20
CA GLU A 60 -6.43 24.79 -6.91
C GLU A 60 -6.20 24.81 -8.42
N MET A 61 -7.16 24.24 -9.15
CA MET A 61 -7.11 24.15 -10.60
C MET A 61 -7.23 25.54 -11.22
N THR A 62 -6.34 25.88 -12.14
CA THR A 62 -6.42 27.17 -12.85
C THR A 62 -7.58 27.17 -13.85
N LYS A 63 -7.85 28.33 -14.47
CA LYS A 63 -8.87 28.48 -15.53
C LYS A 63 -8.64 27.50 -16.68
N GLU A 64 -7.38 27.29 -17.08
CA GLU A 64 -7.04 26.36 -18.17
C GLU A 64 -7.34 24.91 -17.79
N GLY A 65 -6.98 24.51 -16.57
CA GLY A 65 -7.34 23.19 -16.05
C GLY A 65 -8.86 22.98 -16.00
N LEU A 66 -9.63 23.98 -15.54
CA LEU A 66 -11.09 23.92 -15.48
C LEU A 66 -11.72 23.74 -16.87
N ILE A 67 -11.24 24.50 -17.85
CA ILE A 67 -11.69 24.42 -19.25
C ILE A 67 -11.36 23.03 -19.81
N ALA A 68 -10.14 22.55 -19.62
CA ALA A 68 -9.73 21.23 -20.07
C ALA A 68 -10.57 20.13 -19.42
N ALA A 69 -10.80 20.18 -18.11
CA ALA A 69 -11.62 19.20 -17.39
C ALA A 69 -13.06 19.17 -17.92
N LYS A 70 -13.65 20.34 -18.18
CA LYS A 70 -15.00 20.46 -18.75
C LYS A 70 -15.07 19.87 -20.14
N GLU A 71 -14.12 20.21 -21.02
CA GLU A 71 -14.12 19.74 -22.41
C GLU A 71 -13.84 18.24 -22.53
N LEU A 72 -12.95 17.69 -21.69
CA LEU A 72 -12.69 16.25 -21.62
C LEU A 72 -13.97 15.47 -21.28
N LYS A 73 -14.74 15.95 -20.29
CA LYS A 73 -16.05 15.36 -19.95
C LYS A 73 -17.05 15.49 -21.08
N ARG A 74 -17.10 16.65 -21.76
CA ARG A 74 -18.00 16.86 -22.90
C ARG A 74 -17.69 15.94 -24.09
N LEU A 75 -16.40 15.66 -24.33
CA LEU A 75 -15.93 14.89 -25.47
C LEU A 75 -15.83 13.38 -25.21
N GLN A 76 -16.07 12.92 -23.98
CA GLN A 76 -15.82 11.53 -23.58
C GLN A 76 -16.54 10.48 -24.45
N SER A 77 -17.73 10.80 -24.97
CA SER A 77 -18.53 9.90 -25.83
C SER A 77 -18.04 9.86 -27.28
N ASN A 78 -17.10 10.72 -27.68
CA ASN A 78 -16.53 10.74 -29.03
C ASN A 78 -15.01 10.48 -28.97
N PRO A 79 -14.56 9.22 -29.11
CA PRO A 79 -13.15 8.84 -28.94
C PRO A 79 -12.19 9.61 -29.85
N VAL A 80 -12.58 9.88 -31.10
CA VAL A 80 -11.73 10.57 -32.08
C VAL A 80 -11.53 12.04 -31.69
N ARG A 81 -12.62 12.73 -31.33
CA ARG A 81 -12.54 14.13 -30.89
C ARG A 81 -11.83 14.26 -29.55
N LEU A 82 -12.07 13.32 -28.62
CA LEU A 82 -11.40 13.26 -27.33
C LEU A 82 -9.89 13.11 -27.51
N HIS A 83 -9.46 12.13 -28.32
CA HIS A 83 -8.05 11.89 -28.58
C HIS A 83 -7.36 13.11 -29.21
N ARG A 84 -8.00 13.73 -30.21
CA ARG A 84 -7.50 14.97 -30.82
C ARG A 84 -7.37 16.10 -29.81
N PHE A 85 -8.35 16.26 -28.91
CA PHE A 85 -8.31 17.29 -27.88
C PHE A 85 -7.19 17.05 -26.87
N ILE A 86 -6.98 15.80 -26.44
CA ILE A 86 -5.88 15.43 -25.55
C ILE A 86 -4.52 15.80 -26.17
N LEU A 87 -4.30 15.42 -27.43
CA LEU A 87 -3.02 15.67 -28.11
C LEU A 87 -2.75 17.16 -28.38
N SER A 88 -3.78 17.98 -28.51
CA SER A 88 -3.64 19.39 -28.89
C SER A 88 -3.69 20.36 -27.70
N HIS A 89 -4.52 20.09 -26.69
CA HIS A 89 -4.78 21.00 -25.59
C HIS A 89 -4.21 20.48 -24.27
N VAL A 90 -4.46 19.22 -23.93
CA VAL A 90 -4.02 18.65 -22.63
C VAL A 90 -2.50 18.52 -22.58
N SER A 91 -1.85 18.10 -23.66
CA SER A 91 -0.39 18.01 -23.79
C SER A 91 0.36 19.35 -23.65
N ARG A 92 -0.35 20.47 -23.78
CA ARG A 92 0.20 21.83 -23.66
C ARG A 92 -0.08 22.47 -22.30
N LEU A 93 -0.87 21.80 -21.46
CA LEU A 93 -1.15 22.27 -20.12
C LEU A 93 0.12 22.26 -19.28
N LEU A 94 0.19 23.18 -18.32
CA LEU A 94 1.24 23.16 -17.33
C LEU A 94 1.14 21.89 -16.49
N LYS A 95 2.30 21.39 -16.02
CA LYS A 95 2.39 20.27 -15.09
C LYS A 95 1.36 20.36 -13.95
N SER A 96 1.22 21.54 -13.32
CA SER A 96 0.28 21.71 -12.22
C SER A 96 -1.18 21.52 -12.66
N ASP A 97 -1.55 21.95 -13.87
CA ASP A 97 -2.92 21.82 -14.35
C ASP A 97 -3.25 20.38 -14.69
N ILE A 98 -2.35 19.65 -15.36
CA ILE A 98 -2.56 18.22 -15.66
C ILE A 98 -2.76 17.43 -14.36
N VAL A 99 -1.91 17.66 -13.35
CA VAL A 99 -2.01 17.01 -12.04
C VAL A 99 -3.34 17.37 -11.35
N SER A 100 -3.72 18.65 -11.32
CA SER A 100 -4.98 19.08 -10.71
C SER A 100 -6.21 18.53 -11.44
N VAL A 101 -6.19 18.43 -12.78
CA VAL A 101 -7.29 17.83 -13.56
C VAL A 101 -7.40 16.33 -13.27
N LEU A 102 -6.28 15.60 -13.22
CA LEU A 102 -6.28 14.18 -12.86
C LEU A 102 -6.85 13.97 -11.45
N ALA A 103 -6.38 14.75 -10.48
CA ALA A 103 -6.88 14.68 -9.10
C ALA A 103 -8.39 14.97 -9.03
N GLU A 104 -8.88 15.93 -9.81
CA GLU A 104 -10.31 16.25 -9.86
C GLU A 104 -11.14 15.12 -10.48
N PHE A 105 -10.63 14.45 -11.52
CA PHE A 105 -11.29 13.28 -12.10
C PHE A 105 -11.28 12.08 -11.16
N GLN A 106 -10.19 11.86 -10.43
CA GLN A 106 -10.14 10.83 -9.39
C GLN A 106 -11.18 11.12 -8.29
N ARG A 107 -11.28 12.38 -7.84
CA ARG A 107 -12.29 12.83 -6.86
C ARG A 107 -13.73 12.64 -7.36
N GLN A 108 -13.98 12.85 -8.65
CA GLN A 108 -15.28 12.65 -9.31
C GLN A 108 -15.53 11.19 -9.72
N ASN A 109 -14.62 10.25 -9.41
CA ASN A 109 -14.69 8.85 -9.85
C ASN A 109 -14.82 8.68 -11.38
N GLN A 110 -14.24 9.60 -12.17
CA GLN A 110 -14.26 9.55 -13.63
C GLN A 110 -13.18 8.61 -14.15
N VAL A 111 -13.31 7.31 -13.87
CA VAL A 111 -12.30 6.26 -14.15
C VAL A 111 -11.74 6.37 -15.56
N PHE A 112 -12.61 6.41 -16.58
CA PHE A 112 -12.20 6.44 -17.97
C PHE A 112 -11.27 7.63 -18.28
N LEU A 113 -11.64 8.83 -17.83
CA LEU A 113 -10.85 10.02 -18.06
C LEU A 113 -9.58 10.05 -17.19
N SER A 114 -9.64 9.52 -15.96
CA SER A 114 -8.47 9.33 -15.11
C SER A 114 -7.45 8.41 -15.77
N MET A 115 -7.87 7.29 -16.37
CA MET A 115 -6.96 6.41 -17.10
C MET A 115 -6.39 7.07 -18.35
N LYS A 116 -7.17 7.88 -19.08
CA LYS A 116 -6.63 8.68 -20.19
C LYS A 116 -5.56 9.67 -19.75
N LEU A 117 -5.77 10.34 -18.61
CA LEU A 117 -4.78 11.27 -18.08
C LEU A 117 -3.58 10.56 -17.44
N TYR A 118 -3.77 9.38 -16.85
CA TYR A 118 -2.68 8.52 -16.39
C TYR A 118 -1.69 8.22 -17.53
N ASP A 119 -2.20 7.81 -18.70
CA ASP A 119 -1.38 7.55 -19.89
C ASP A 119 -0.66 8.81 -20.40
N VAL A 120 -1.32 9.97 -20.32
CA VAL A 120 -0.72 11.26 -20.72
C VAL A 120 0.40 11.63 -19.77
N VAL A 121 0.13 11.63 -18.46
CA VAL A 121 1.10 11.98 -17.41
C VAL A 121 2.36 11.13 -17.54
N ARG A 122 2.25 9.82 -17.74
CA ARG A 122 3.43 8.93 -17.85
C ARG A 122 4.31 9.20 -19.08
N LYS A 123 3.79 9.91 -20.09
CA LYS A 123 4.52 10.31 -21.30
C LYS A 123 5.11 11.71 -21.22
N GLU A 124 4.81 12.47 -20.18
CA GLU A 124 5.31 13.83 -20.00
C GLU A 124 6.80 13.84 -19.64
N ILE A 125 7.54 14.83 -20.16
CA ILE A 125 9.00 14.96 -19.94
C ILE A 125 9.34 15.13 -18.45
N TRP A 126 8.46 15.80 -17.72
CA TRP A 126 8.60 16.08 -16.29
C TRP A 126 8.16 14.91 -15.40
N TYR A 127 7.62 13.83 -15.98
CA TYR A 127 7.16 12.67 -15.23
C TYR A 127 8.31 11.99 -14.52
N ARG A 128 8.11 11.70 -13.25
CA ARG A 128 8.99 10.84 -12.46
C ARG A 128 8.08 9.87 -11.71
N PRO A 129 8.35 8.55 -11.77
CA PRO A 129 7.59 7.57 -10.99
C PRO A 129 7.57 7.97 -9.51
N ASP A 130 6.38 7.94 -8.91
CA ASP A 130 6.17 8.43 -7.54
C ASP A 130 5.12 7.57 -6.84
N MET A 131 5.37 7.26 -5.58
CA MET A 131 4.53 6.43 -4.73
C MET A 131 3.08 6.95 -4.64
N PHE A 132 2.89 8.26 -4.43
CA PHE A 132 1.57 8.86 -4.26
C PHE A 132 0.77 8.85 -5.55
N PHE A 133 1.43 9.02 -6.71
CA PHE A 133 0.79 8.91 -8.01
C PHE A 133 0.11 7.54 -8.20
N TYR A 134 0.85 6.47 -7.94
CA TYR A 134 0.34 5.10 -8.05
C TYR A 134 -0.71 4.78 -6.98
N ARG A 135 -0.44 5.17 -5.73
CA ARG A 135 -1.39 5.00 -4.61
C ARG A 135 -2.74 5.62 -4.96
N ASP A 136 -2.78 6.88 -5.39
CA ASP A 136 -4.04 7.58 -5.64
C ASP A 136 -4.81 6.98 -6.83
N MET A 137 -4.11 6.48 -7.86
CA MET A 137 -4.72 5.72 -8.94
C MET A 137 -5.36 4.42 -8.44
N LEU A 138 -4.61 3.60 -7.69
CA LEU A 138 -5.10 2.32 -7.16
C LEU A 138 -6.27 2.53 -6.19
N MET A 139 -6.19 3.53 -5.31
CA MET A 139 -7.28 3.89 -4.39
C MET A 139 -8.58 4.24 -5.14
N MET A 140 -8.48 5.01 -6.24
CA MET A 140 -9.63 5.35 -7.08
C MET A 140 -10.18 4.12 -7.80
N LEU A 141 -9.31 3.27 -8.36
CA LEU A 141 -9.71 2.06 -9.08
C LEU A 141 -10.39 1.05 -8.17
N ALA A 142 -9.88 0.85 -6.95
CA ALA A 142 -10.48 -0.01 -5.93
C ALA A 142 -11.92 0.42 -5.60
N ARG A 143 -12.13 1.70 -5.26
CA ARG A 143 -13.45 2.27 -4.94
C ARG A 143 -14.46 2.12 -6.08
N ASN A 144 -13.99 2.07 -7.32
CA ASN A 144 -14.82 1.89 -8.52
C ASN A 144 -14.87 0.44 -9.03
N ARG A 145 -14.27 -0.50 -8.28
CA ARG A 145 -14.23 -1.94 -8.60
C ARG A 145 -13.64 -2.25 -9.98
N LYS A 146 -12.58 -1.52 -10.35
CA LYS A 146 -11.90 -1.61 -11.64
C LYS A 146 -10.66 -2.48 -11.54
N VAL A 147 -10.89 -3.80 -11.44
CA VAL A 147 -9.85 -4.80 -11.16
C VAL A 147 -8.82 -4.90 -12.29
N ASP A 148 -9.26 -4.88 -13.55
CA ASP A 148 -8.35 -5.02 -14.70
C ASP A 148 -7.41 -3.81 -14.82
N GLU A 149 -7.95 -2.60 -14.72
CA GLU A 149 -7.16 -1.37 -14.71
C GLU A 149 -6.27 -1.29 -13.47
N SER A 150 -6.75 -1.75 -12.31
CA SER A 150 -5.95 -1.86 -11.09
C SER A 150 -4.72 -2.75 -11.31
N ARG A 151 -4.91 -3.93 -11.91
CA ARG A 151 -3.82 -4.86 -12.24
C ARG A 151 -2.82 -4.22 -13.19
N GLN A 152 -3.29 -3.49 -14.21
CA GLN A 152 -2.43 -2.73 -15.11
C GLN A 152 -1.56 -1.72 -14.34
N VAL A 153 -2.17 -0.90 -13.48
CA VAL A 153 -1.46 0.12 -12.70
C VAL A 153 -0.46 -0.51 -11.73
N TRP A 154 -0.79 -1.67 -11.15
CA TRP A 154 0.12 -2.42 -10.28
C TRP A 154 1.35 -2.96 -11.03
N GLU A 155 1.15 -3.52 -12.23
CA GLU A 155 2.25 -3.98 -13.06
C GLU A 155 3.15 -2.83 -13.55
N ASP A 156 2.54 -1.68 -13.85
CA ASP A 156 3.29 -0.48 -14.20
C ASP A 156 4.14 0.04 -13.02
N LEU A 157 3.60 0.01 -11.79
CA LEU A 157 4.33 0.32 -10.56
C LEU A 157 5.56 -0.59 -10.40
N LYS A 158 5.38 -1.91 -10.60
CA LYS A 158 6.47 -2.89 -10.50
C LYS A 158 7.54 -2.66 -11.56
N LYS A 159 7.14 -2.40 -12.82
CA LYS A 159 8.06 -2.10 -13.93
C LYS A 159 8.87 -0.84 -13.70
N GLU A 160 8.26 0.18 -13.10
CA GLU A 160 8.92 1.44 -12.76
C GLU A 160 9.64 1.40 -11.41
N GLN A 161 9.67 0.23 -10.75
CA GLN A 161 10.41 -0.03 -9.50
C GLN A 161 10.01 0.94 -8.36
N VAL A 162 8.75 1.35 -8.34
CA VAL A 162 8.22 2.19 -7.25
C VAL A 162 7.86 1.30 -6.07
N LEU A 163 8.41 1.61 -4.91
CA LEU A 163 8.15 0.88 -3.66
C LEU A 163 7.09 1.61 -2.83
N PHE A 164 6.21 0.83 -2.19
CA PHE A 164 5.28 1.33 -1.19
C PHE A 164 5.86 1.16 0.21
N ASP A 165 5.61 2.15 1.06
CA ASP A 165 5.82 1.99 2.49
C ASP A 165 4.70 1.12 3.11
N GLN A 166 4.97 0.60 4.31
CA GLN A 166 4.06 -0.27 5.06
C GLN A 166 2.67 0.39 5.30
N HIS A 167 2.62 1.71 5.48
CA HIS A 167 1.36 2.43 5.65
C HIS A 167 0.51 2.45 4.37
N THR A 168 1.16 2.67 3.22
CA THR A 168 0.50 2.69 1.91
C THR A 168 -0.08 1.32 1.57
N PHE A 169 0.64 0.24 1.88
CA PHE A 169 0.08 -1.10 1.78
C PHE A 169 -1.17 -1.27 2.65
N GLY A 170 -1.10 -0.88 3.93
CA GLY A 170 -2.25 -0.95 4.84
C GLY A 170 -3.48 -0.19 4.33
N ASP A 171 -3.27 1.02 3.82
CA ASP A 171 -4.33 1.85 3.20
C ASP A 171 -4.95 1.15 1.98
N LEU A 172 -4.10 0.56 1.11
CA LEU A 172 -4.54 -0.12 -0.09
C LEU A 172 -5.33 -1.38 0.26
N VAL A 173 -4.79 -2.28 1.07
CA VAL A 173 -5.51 -3.49 1.51
C VAL A 173 -6.87 -3.11 2.09
N ARG A 174 -6.93 -2.06 2.94
CA ARG A 174 -8.19 -1.56 3.50
C ARG A 174 -9.19 -1.13 2.45
N VAL A 175 -8.79 -0.31 1.46
CA VAL A 175 -9.73 0.19 0.46
C VAL A 175 -10.27 -0.92 -0.44
N TYR A 176 -9.47 -1.95 -0.75
CA TYR A 176 -9.94 -3.10 -1.54
C TYR A 176 -10.93 -3.94 -0.74
N LEU A 177 -10.67 -4.17 0.56
CA LEU A 177 -11.62 -4.84 1.46
C LEU A 177 -12.94 -4.07 1.57
N ASP A 178 -12.88 -2.76 1.80
CA ASP A 178 -14.07 -1.88 1.85
C ASP A 178 -14.83 -1.85 0.51
N SER A 179 -14.14 -2.13 -0.61
CA SER A 179 -14.75 -2.20 -1.94
C SER A 179 -15.27 -3.60 -2.30
N GLY A 180 -15.19 -4.57 -1.38
CA GLY A 180 -15.64 -5.95 -1.60
C GLY A 180 -14.74 -6.74 -2.54
N LEU A 181 -13.43 -6.45 -2.54
CA LEU A 181 -12.40 -7.11 -3.35
C LEU A 181 -11.37 -7.83 -2.47
N PRO A 182 -11.77 -8.87 -1.70
CA PRO A 182 -10.87 -9.51 -0.74
C PRO A 182 -9.73 -10.27 -1.41
N SER A 183 -9.92 -10.84 -2.59
CA SER A 183 -8.85 -11.55 -3.31
C SER A 183 -7.70 -10.61 -3.65
N GLU A 184 -8.02 -9.47 -4.27
CA GLU A 184 -7.05 -8.44 -4.65
C GLU A 184 -6.41 -7.80 -3.40
N ALA A 185 -7.19 -7.61 -2.33
CA ALA A 185 -6.66 -7.10 -1.07
C ALA A 185 -5.61 -8.06 -0.48
N MET A 186 -5.83 -9.37 -0.54
CA MET A 186 -4.88 -10.36 -0.03
C MET A 186 -3.65 -10.50 -0.92
N ASP A 187 -3.78 -10.32 -2.23
CA ASP A 187 -2.61 -10.22 -3.13
C ASP A 187 -1.70 -9.05 -2.72
N ILE A 188 -2.28 -7.87 -2.44
CA ILE A 188 -1.56 -6.68 -1.98
C ILE A 188 -0.95 -6.91 -0.58
N TYR A 189 -1.66 -7.60 0.32
CA TYR A 189 -1.16 -7.97 1.63
C TYR A 189 0.07 -8.89 1.54
N ASP A 190 0.04 -9.89 0.65
CA ASP A 190 1.19 -10.78 0.47
C ASP A 190 2.39 -10.03 -0.13
N GLU A 191 2.17 -9.03 -0.99
CA GLU A 191 3.24 -8.11 -1.44
C GLU A 191 3.79 -7.26 -0.29
N MET A 192 2.94 -6.76 0.62
CA MET A 192 3.36 -6.05 1.84
C MET A 192 4.28 -6.91 2.70
N ARG A 193 3.94 -8.20 2.89
CA ARG A 193 4.75 -9.15 3.66
C ARG A 193 6.11 -9.45 3.01
N ARG A 194 6.17 -9.41 1.67
CA ARG A 194 7.39 -9.61 0.89
C ARG A 194 8.21 -8.33 0.72
N SER A 195 7.71 -7.19 1.21
CA SER A 195 8.42 -5.92 1.17
C SER A 195 9.74 -5.99 1.96
N PRO A 196 10.83 -5.36 1.47
CA PRO A 196 12.07 -5.26 2.22
C PRO A 196 11.95 -4.36 3.47
N ASP A 197 10.92 -3.52 3.54
CA ASP A 197 10.70 -2.64 4.69
C ASP A 197 10.29 -3.44 5.93
N PRO A 198 10.86 -3.15 7.11
CA PRO A 198 10.46 -3.81 8.35
C PRO A 198 8.96 -3.73 8.59
N PRO A 199 8.30 -4.83 8.99
CA PRO A 199 6.86 -4.82 9.22
C PRO A 199 6.49 -3.83 10.34
N LEU A 200 5.38 -3.13 10.15
CA LEU A 200 4.82 -2.22 11.14
C LEU A 200 3.51 -2.79 11.69
N SER A 201 3.26 -2.62 12.98
CA SER A 201 2.05 -3.16 13.61
C SER A 201 0.76 -2.41 13.22
N LEU A 202 0.86 -1.11 12.88
CA LEU A 202 -0.31 -0.28 12.58
C LEU A 202 -1.05 -0.69 11.29
N PRO A 203 -0.38 -0.93 10.15
CA PRO A 203 -1.02 -1.48 8.94
C PRO A 203 -1.83 -2.76 9.21
N PHE A 204 -1.30 -3.71 9.97
CA PHE A 204 -2.02 -4.94 10.32
C PHE A 204 -3.31 -4.66 11.09
N ARG A 205 -3.31 -3.70 12.03
CA ARG A 205 -4.54 -3.31 12.75
C ARG A 205 -5.62 -2.79 11.80
N VAL A 206 -5.23 -1.99 10.81
CA VAL A 206 -6.15 -1.45 9.80
C VAL A 206 -6.72 -2.59 8.94
N ILE A 207 -5.88 -3.54 8.54
CA ILE A 207 -6.25 -4.71 7.75
C ILE A 207 -7.18 -5.63 8.54
N LEU A 208 -6.84 -5.98 9.77
CA LEU A 208 -7.66 -6.81 10.66
C LEU A 208 -9.06 -6.22 10.90
N LYS A 209 -9.17 -4.89 10.97
CA LYS A 209 -10.46 -4.19 11.02
C LYS A 209 -11.22 -4.31 9.69
N GLY A 210 -10.53 -4.37 8.55
CA GLY A 210 -11.14 -4.57 7.23
C GLY A 210 -11.61 -5.99 7.00
N LEU A 211 -10.97 -6.94 7.67
CA LEU A 211 -11.25 -8.37 7.57
C LEU A 211 -12.35 -8.86 8.52
N ILE A 212 -13.02 -7.99 9.27
CA ILE A 212 -14.15 -8.39 10.12
C ILE A 212 -15.20 -9.21 9.35
N PRO A 213 -15.61 -8.84 8.12
CA PRO A 213 -16.54 -9.65 7.33
C PRO A 213 -15.96 -10.95 6.74
N TYR A 214 -14.65 -11.19 6.89
CA TYR A 214 -13.91 -12.29 6.27
C TYR A 214 -13.11 -13.08 7.33
N PRO A 215 -13.78 -13.87 8.19
CA PRO A 215 -13.17 -14.45 9.40
C PRO A 215 -11.98 -15.35 9.12
N GLU A 216 -12.04 -16.17 8.06
CA GLU A 216 -10.92 -17.06 7.67
C GLU A 216 -9.66 -16.27 7.29
N LEU A 217 -9.81 -15.19 6.51
CA LEU A 217 -8.70 -14.32 6.15
C LEU A 217 -8.20 -13.52 7.35
N ARG A 218 -9.12 -13.11 8.23
CA ARG A 218 -8.80 -12.38 9.46
C ARG A 218 -7.90 -13.21 10.36
N GLU A 219 -8.24 -14.49 10.56
CA GLU A 219 -7.46 -15.39 11.40
C GLU A 219 -6.05 -15.61 10.84
N LYS A 220 -5.93 -15.84 9.52
CA LYS A 220 -4.63 -15.90 8.83
C LYS A 220 -3.77 -14.66 9.13
N VAL A 221 -4.34 -13.45 9.01
CA VAL A 221 -3.60 -12.20 9.25
C VAL A 221 -3.26 -11.99 10.72
N LYS A 222 -4.08 -12.51 11.66
CA LYS A 222 -3.74 -12.51 13.10
C LYS A 222 -2.56 -13.42 13.39
N ASP A 223 -2.54 -14.62 12.83
CA ASP A 223 -1.44 -15.57 12.98
C ASP A 223 -0.14 -14.96 12.44
N ASP A 224 -0.20 -14.40 11.22
CA ASP A 224 0.93 -13.69 10.61
C ASP A 224 1.39 -12.49 11.47
N PHE A 225 0.46 -11.77 12.13
CA PHE A 225 0.80 -10.67 13.04
C PHE A 225 1.52 -11.17 14.30
N LEU A 226 1.04 -12.23 14.93
CA LEU A 226 1.62 -12.78 16.16
C LEU A 226 2.99 -13.42 15.91
N GLU A 227 3.21 -13.98 14.71
CA GLU A 227 4.55 -14.45 14.29
C GLU A 227 5.56 -13.29 14.25
N LEU A 228 5.14 -12.14 13.73
CA LEU A 228 6.00 -10.95 13.59
C LEU A 228 6.12 -10.14 14.88
N PHE A 229 5.11 -10.15 15.73
CA PHE A 229 5.00 -9.35 16.96
C PHE A 229 4.54 -10.20 18.16
N PRO A 230 5.35 -11.16 18.64
CA PRO A 230 4.93 -12.14 19.65
C PRO A 230 4.55 -11.55 21.01
N ASP A 231 5.09 -10.37 21.35
CA ASP A 231 4.80 -9.68 22.62
C ASP A 231 3.58 -8.74 22.52
N MET A 232 2.93 -8.65 21.37
CA MET A 232 1.79 -7.77 21.15
C MET A 232 0.46 -8.52 21.21
N ILE A 233 -0.47 -7.99 22.00
CA ILE A 233 -1.86 -8.47 22.02
C ILE A 233 -2.61 -7.83 20.84
N VAL A 234 -3.22 -8.66 20.00
CA VAL A 234 -4.16 -8.21 18.98
C VAL A 234 -5.44 -7.76 19.68
N TYR A 235 -5.81 -6.48 19.54
CA TYR A 235 -7.10 -6.00 20.05
C TYR A 235 -8.22 -6.60 19.20
N ASP A 236 -8.91 -7.57 19.78
CA ASP A 236 -10.07 -8.27 19.20
C ASP A 236 -11.32 -7.94 20.02
N PRO A 237 -11.99 -6.79 19.76
CA PRO A 237 -13.19 -6.45 20.49
C PRO A 237 -14.29 -7.46 20.16
N PRO A 238 -15.07 -7.93 21.17
CA PRO A 238 -16.13 -8.91 20.96
C PRO A 238 -17.13 -8.43 19.89
N GLU A 239 -17.57 -9.37 19.06
CA GLU A 239 -18.40 -9.18 17.87
C GLU A 239 -19.71 -8.42 18.18
N ASP A 240 -20.22 -8.60 19.40
CA ASP A 240 -21.47 -8.02 19.95
C ASP A 240 -21.49 -6.48 20.04
N LEU A 241 -20.38 -5.78 19.82
CA LEU A 241 -20.33 -4.31 19.87
C LEU A 241 -20.77 -3.62 18.56
N PHE A 242 -21.10 -4.39 17.52
CA PHE A 242 -21.50 -3.87 16.21
C PHE A 242 -22.98 -4.06 15.87
N GLU A 243 -23.78 -4.69 16.74
CA GLU A 243 -25.22 -4.96 16.50
C GLU A 243 -26.12 -3.70 16.60
N ASP A 244 -25.62 -2.57 17.11
CA ASP A 244 -26.45 -1.39 17.42
C ASP A 244 -26.81 -0.48 16.22
N ARG A 245 -26.60 -0.90 14.96
CA ARG A 245 -26.93 -0.07 13.78
C ARG A 245 -28.02 -0.61 12.86
N GLU A 246 -28.44 -1.86 12.99
CA GLU A 246 -29.55 -2.40 12.19
C GLU A 246 -30.92 -2.21 12.86
N SER A 247 -30.97 -1.97 14.18
CA SER A 247 -32.24 -1.77 14.90
C SER A 247 -32.91 -0.40 14.69
N ARG A 248 -32.31 0.50 13.91
CA ARG A 248 -32.85 1.86 13.66
C ARG A 248 -33.52 2.07 12.31
N SER A 249 -33.49 1.09 11.40
CA SER A 249 -34.21 1.17 10.11
C SER A 249 -35.55 0.44 10.10
N GLU A 250 -35.86 -0.39 11.08
CA GLU A 250 -37.11 -1.17 11.12
C GLU A 250 -38.20 -0.55 12.00
N SER A 251 -37.93 0.53 12.73
CA SER A 251 -38.92 1.18 13.61
C SER A 251 -39.58 2.45 13.04
N GLU A 252 -39.38 2.79 11.77
CA GLU A 252 -40.05 3.93 11.10
C GLU A 252 -41.10 3.52 10.05
N VAL A 253 -41.48 2.25 10.00
CA VAL A 253 -42.57 1.76 9.14
C VAL A 253 -43.52 0.86 9.94
N GLU A 254 -44.21 1.43 10.92
CA GLU A 254 -45.49 0.92 11.43
C GLU A 254 -46.43 2.07 11.76
#